data_AF-A0A7C2P4B2-F1
#
_entry.id   AF-A0A7C2P4B2-F1
#
_cell.length_a   1.000
_cell.length_b   1.000
_cell.length_c   1.000
_cell.angle_alpha   90.00
_cell.angle_beta   90.00
_cell.angle_gamma   90.00
#
_symmetry.space_group_name_H-M   'P 1'
#
loop_
_entity.id
_entity.type
_entity.pdbx_description
1 polymer ?
#
loop_
_entity_poly.entity_id
_entity_poly.type
_entity_poly.pdbx_seq_one_letter_code
_entity_poly.pdbx_strand_id
1 'polypeptide(L)' 'VASGGAGSPEHLFLVLTEGHAHAALAASIFHYGTHPIGVTKQYLAERGVPVRFNTLATA' A
#
# COMPACT_ATOMS: atom_id res chain seq x y z
N VAL A 1 5.36 11.36 -5.43
CA VAL A 1 4.46 10.19 -5.47
C VAL A 1 4.99 9.25 -6.54
N ALA A 2 5.39 8.03 -6.18
CA ALA A 2 5.70 6.99 -7.17
C ALA A 2 4.39 6.47 -7.78
N SER A 3 4.32 6.37 -9.10
CA SER A 3 3.10 6.04 -9.83
C SER A 3 3.42 5.20 -11.07
N GLY A 4 2.61 4.16 -11.31
CA GLY A 4 2.75 3.24 -12.44
C GLY A 4 3.56 1.98 -12.11
N GLY A 5 3.21 0.85 -12.76
CA GLY A 5 3.97 -0.40 -12.68
C GLY A 5 3.81 -1.24 -11.40
N ALA A 6 2.97 -0.83 -10.45
CA ALA A 6 2.68 -1.63 -9.26
C ALA A 6 1.89 -2.90 -9.64
N GLY A 7 2.48 -4.07 -9.41
CA GLY A 7 1.87 -5.39 -9.64
C GLY A 7 1.55 -6.13 -8.33
N SER A 8 2.16 -5.72 -7.22
CA SER A 8 1.97 -6.33 -5.90
C SER A 8 2.20 -5.30 -4.78
N PRO A 9 1.79 -5.58 -3.53
CA PRO A 9 2.12 -4.76 -2.36
C PRO A 9 3.63 -4.54 -2.16
N GLU A 10 4.46 -5.47 -2.63
CA GLU A 10 5.93 -5.37 -2.55
C GLU A 10 6.48 -4.21 -3.39
N HIS A 11 5.89 -3.95 -4.57
CA HIS A 11 6.30 -2.79 -5.38
C HIS A 11 6.05 -1.48 -4.62
N LEU A 12 4.97 -1.40 -3.84
CA LEU A 12 4.68 -0.23 -3.00
C LEU A 12 5.69 -0.12 -1.84
N PHE A 13 6.02 -1.25 -1.20
CA PHE A 13 7.02 -1.28 -0.14
C PHE A 13 8.39 -0.79 -0.63
N LEU A 14 8.86 -1.30 -1.76
CA LEU A 14 10.16 -0.92 -2.34
C LEU A 14 10.23 0.57 -2.64
N VAL A 15 9.21 1.15 -3.28
CA VAL A 15 9.25 2.60 -3.57
C VAL A 15 9.16 3.46 -2.32
N LEU A 16 8.44 3.02 -1.27
CA LEU A 16 8.29 3.76 -0.01
C LEU A 16 9.54 3.67 0.89
N THR A 17 10.41 2.68 0.68
CA THR A 17 11.60 2.43 1.49
C THR A 17 12.89 2.74 0.72
N GLU A 18 13.31 1.82 -0.14
CA GLU A 18 14.53 1.93 -0.95
C GLU A 18 14.42 2.99 -2.05
N GLY A 19 13.23 3.15 -2.62
CA GLY A 19 12.97 4.16 -3.66
C GLY A 19 12.77 5.57 -3.13
N HIS A 20 12.77 5.77 -1.81
CA HIS A 20 12.64 7.07 -1.14
C HIS A 20 11.41 7.90 -1.55
N ALA A 21 10.37 7.27 -2.10
CA ALA A 21 9.14 7.94 -2.45
C ALA A 21 8.34 8.26 -1.18
N HIS A 22 7.91 9.51 -1.05
CA HIS A 22 7.05 9.92 0.07
C HIS A 22 5.63 9.33 0.02
N ALA A 23 5.20 8.82 -1.14
CA ALA A 23 3.89 8.20 -1.33
C ALA A 23 3.90 7.33 -2.59
N ALA A 24 3.02 6.31 -2.62
CA ALA A 24 2.83 5.42 -3.75
C ALA A 24 1.37 5.42 -4.24
N LEU A 25 1.18 5.33 -5.56
CA LEU A 25 -0.12 5.21 -6.22
C LEU A 25 -0.16 3.92 -7.04
N ALA A 26 -1.23 3.14 -6.83
CA ALA A 26 -1.51 1.94 -7.62
C ALA A 26 -3.00 1.92 -8.01
N ALA A 27 -3.30 1.34 -9.17
CA ALA A 27 -4.65 1.33 -9.75
C ALA A 27 -5.13 -0.09 -10.07
N SER A 28 -4.49 -0.78 -11.03
CA SER A 28 -4.92 -2.10 -11.52
C SER A 28 -5.06 -3.15 -10.42
N ILE A 29 -4.11 -3.23 -9.48
CA ILE A 29 -4.15 -4.20 -8.37
C ILE A 29 -5.34 -4.01 -7.42
N PHE A 30 -5.89 -2.79 -7.36
CA PHE A 30 -7.09 -2.47 -6.57
C PHE A 30 -8.36 -2.59 -7.41
N HIS A 31 -8.34 -2.09 -8.65
CA HIS A 31 -9.49 -2.09 -9.55
C HIS A 31 -9.96 -3.50 -9.90
N TYR A 32 -9.01 -4.44 -10.07
CA TYR A 32 -9.31 -5.84 -10.37
C TYR A 32 -9.36 -6.73 -9.12
N GLY A 33 -9.20 -6.17 -7.93
CA GLY A 33 -9.27 -6.94 -6.67
C GLY A 33 -8.11 -7.92 -6.44
N THR A 34 -7.06 -7.89 -7.25
CA THR A 34 -5.88 -8.77 -7.11
C THR A 34 -5.21 -8.63 -5.74
N HIS A 35 -5.12 -7.40 -5.24
CA HIS A 35 -4.61 -7.11 -3.91
C HIS A 35 -5.51 -6.07 -3.23
N PRO A 36 -6.50 -6.49 -2.43
CA PRO A 36 -7.40 -5.55 -1.77
C PRO A 36 -6.66 -4.51 -0.94
N ILE A 37 -7.25 -3.31 -0.81
CA ILE A 37 -6.65 -2.19 -0.07
C ILE A 37 -6.29 -2.60 1.36
N GLY A 38 -7.18 -3.33 2.05
CA GLY A 38 -6.93 -3.81 3.42
C GLY A 38 -5.70 -4.72 3.53
N VAL A 39 -5.59 -5.70 2.63
CA VAL A 39 -4.44 -6.63 2.55
C VAL A 39 -3.15 -5.89 2.27
N THR A 40 -3.18 -4.94 1.32
CA THR A 40 -2.01 -4.11 0.99
C THR A 40 -1.57 -3.25 2.17
N LYS A 41 -2.53 -2.67 2.91
CA LYS A 41 -2.25 -1.90 4.13
C LYS A 41 -1.64 -2.75 5.23
N GLN A 42 -2.16 -3.96 5.46
CA GLN A 42 -1.61 -4.91 6.43
C GLN A 42 -0.18 -5.30 6.06
N TYR A 43 0.04 -5.69 4.80
CA TYR A 43 1.37 -6.07 4.30
C TYR A 43 2.44 -4.99 4.57
N LEU A 44 2.08 -3.72 4.33
CA LEU A 44 2.96 -2.57 4.56
C LEU A 44 3.19 -2.32 6.05
N ALA A 45 2.12 -2.36 6.86
CA ALA A 45 2.19 -2.14 8.29
C ALA A 45 3.06 -3.18 9.02
N GLU A 46 2.94 -4.46 8.64
CA GLU A 46 3.75 -5.57 9.18
C GLU A 46 5.26 -5.39 8.90
N ARG A 47 5.62 -4.60 7.89
CA ARG A 47 7.01 -4.28 7.51
C ARG A 47 7.47 -2.92 8.02
N GLY A 48 6.71 -2.32 8.95
CA GLY A 48 7.07 -1.06 9.59
C GLY A 48 6.78 0.19 8.77
N VAL A 49 6.07 0.09 7.65
CA VAL A 49 5.60 1.26 6.91
C VAL A 49 4.40 1.85 7.66
N PRO A 50 4.42 3.12 8.09
CA PRO A 50 3.27 3.74 8.74
C PRO A 50 2.08 3.82 7.78
N VAL A 51 0.97 3.20 8.16
CA VAL A 51 -0.25 3.15 7.36
C VAL A 51 -1.46 3.55 8.20
N ARG A 52 -2.33 4.36 7.62
CA ARG A 52 -3.59 4.77 8.26
C ARG A 52 -4.65 3.66 8.13
N PHE A 53 -5.04 3.08 9.25
CA PHE A 53 -6.23 2.25 9.36
C PHE A 53 -7.44 3.13 9.72
N ASN A 54 -8.59 2.85 9.10
CA ASN A 54 -9.85 3.44 9.54
C ASN A 54 -10.36 2.53 10.67
N THR A 55 -10.12 2.90 11.92
CA THR A 55 -10.92 2.37 13.02
C THR A 55 -12.28 3.06 12.94
N LEU A 56 -13.33 2.32 12.59
CA LEU A 56 -14.64 2.70 13.12
C LEU A 56 -14.51 2.44 14.62
N ALA A 57 -14.42 3.51 15.40
CA ALA A 57 -14.61 3.39 16.84
C ALA A 57 -16.04 2.87 17.03
N THR A 58 -16.19 1.56 17.22
CA THR A 58 -17.35 1.01 17.91
C THR A 58 -17.25 1.49 19.35
N ALA A 59 -17.88 2.63 19.61
CA ALA A 59 -18.41 2.95 20.94
C ALA A 59 -19.70 2.16 21.15
#